data_AF-A0A9P7Y7S2-F1
#
_entry.id   AF-A0A9P7Y7S2-F1
#
_cell.length_a   1.000
_cell.length_b   1.000
_cell.length_c   1.000
_cell.angle_alpha   90.00
_cell.angle_beta   90.00
_cell.angle_gamma   90.00
#
_symmetry.space_group_name_H-M   'P 1'
#
loop_
_entity.id
_entity.type
_entity.pdbx_description
1 polymer ?
#
loop_
_entity_poly.entity_id
_entity_poly.type
_entity_poly.pdbx_seq_one_letter_code
_entity_poly.pdbx_strand_id
1 'polypeptide(L)'
;MAYHRGRSFSIPGLNKALKAQDLEESRNIYNILPTDSQQPEILESHIHNLATIFVRNRAEKILGIHLAHAHFAAPEQTAILGVNYDQPYCRWARPTVIQNVDLNNVHGHIFVLTDHGFHPYEYQSGAVPDLSGLDNAFFPDLADYLNENNLSMLVGLQVIDPNPAHMLELVLPQGTVMLDISDLKGCVPTRQTGWKFESEDSEPRVCQANETHGQTAIGHEIYNKGDPHPRLETFQDLKHALVEAEILCV
;
A
#
# COMPACT_ATOMS: atom_id res chain seq x y z
N MET A 1 -18.35 -15.74 -27.57
CA MET A 1 -17.14 -15.43 -26.78
C MET A 1 -16.49 -14.22 -27.42
N ALA A 2 -16.71 -13.04 -26.86
CA ALA A 2 -16.19 -11.79 -27.41
C ALA A 2 -14.71 -11.67 -27.05
N TYR A 3 -13.86 -11.46 -28.06
CA TYR A 3 -12.45 -11.14 -27.90
C TYR A 3 -12.33 -9.72 -27.30
N HIS A 4 -12.03 -9.58 -26.02
CA HIS A 4 -11.59 -8.31 -25.42
C HIS A 4 -10.11 -8.06 -25.77
N ARG A 5 -9.80 -7.91 -27.07
CA ARG A 5 -8.50 -7.38 -27.51
C ARG A 5 -8.56 -5.84 -27.46
N GLY A 6 -7.82 -5.22 -26.53
CA GLY A 6 -7.28 -3.88 -26.76
C GLY A 6 -7.63 -2.76 -25.76
N ARG A 7 -8.16 -3.04 -24.56
CA ARG A 7 -8.28 -1.97 -23.56
C ARG A 7 -6.90 -1.71 -22.94
N SER A 8 -6.17 -0.73 -23.46
CA SER A 8 -4.95 -0.25 -22.81
C SER A 8 -5.34 0.59 -21.59
N PHE A 9 -4.77 0.28 -20.42
CA PHE A 9 -4.93 1.09 -19.22
C PHE A 9 -3.86 2.19 -19.17
N SER A 10 -4.29 3.43 -19.01
CA SER A 10 -3.41 4.56 -18.72
C SER A 10 -3.53 4.90 -17.24
N ILE A 11 -2.54 4.46 -16.46
CA ILE A 11 -2.52 4.45 -15.00
C ILE A 11 -1.56 5.54 -14.51
N PRO A 12 -2.08 6.63 -13.91
CA PRO A 12 -1.24 7.71 -13.38
C PRO A 12 -0.24 7.20 -12.35
N GLY A 13 1.03 7.56 -12.49
CA GLY A 13 2.09 7.15 -11.56
C GLY A 13 2.54 5.72 -11.72
N LEU A 14 2.16 5.04 -12.80
CA LEU A 14 2.64 3.69 -13.11
C LEU A 14 3.11 3.57 -14.56
N ASN A 15 2.23 3.84 -15.53
CA ASN A 15 2.59 3.84 -16.96
C ASN A 15 2.21 5.16 -17.68
N LYS A 16 1.78 6.14 -16.90
CA LYS A 16 1.44 7.51 -17.32
C LYS A 16 2.04 8.48 -16.31
N ALA A 17 2.63 9.57 -16.79
CA ALA A 17 3.15 10.62 -15.93
C ALA A 17 2.05 11.21 -15.01
N LEU A 18 2.42 11.47 -13.76
CA LEU A 18 1.54 12.07 -12.76
C LEU A 18 1.33 13.56 -13.00
N LYS A 19 0.17 14.04 -12.53
CA LYS A 19 -0.20 15.44 -12.46
C LYS A 19 -0.71 15.76 -11.05
N ALA A 20 -0.71 17.04 -10.70
CA ALA A 20 -1.26 17.49 -9.42
C ALA A 20 -2.71 17.06 -9.21
N GLN A 21 -3.52 17.00 -10.27
CA GLN A 21 -4.91 16.52 -10.18
C GLN A 21 -5.03 15.05 -9.77
N ASP A 22 -4.06 14.21 -10.16
CA ASP A 22 -4.04 12.81 -9.72
C ASP A 22 -3.78 12.76 -8.20
N LEU A 23 -2.94 13.65 -7.67
CA LEU A 23 -2.73 13.77 -6.22
C LEU A 23 -4.00 14.28 -5.50
N GLU A 24 -4.74 15.23 -6.07
CA GLU A 24 -6.01 15.70 -5.50
C GLU A 24 -7.06 14.59 -5.47
N GLU A 25 -7.19 13.82 -6.55
CA GLU A 25 -8.16 12.73 -6.64
C GLU A 25 -7.81 11.58 -5.69
N SER A 26 -6.52 11.28 -5.54
CA SER A 26 -6.04 10.26 -4.58
C SER A 26 -6.52 10.52 -3.16
N ARG A 27 -6.56 11.79 -2.73
CA ARG A 27 -7.07 12.20 -1.42
C ARG A 27 -8.56 11.92 -1.30
N ASN A 28 -9.34 12.21 -2.34
CA ASN A 28 -10.78 11.95 -2.34
C ASN A 28 -11.03 10.45 -2.21
N ILE A 29 -10.29 9.64 -2.96
CA ILE A 29 -10.33 8.18 -2.88
C ILE A 29 -9.94 7.71 -1.48
N TYR A 30 -8.79 8.14 -0.95
CA TYR A 30 -8.31 7.75 0.39
C TYR A 30 -9.35 8.04 1.46
N ASN A 31 -9.95 9.24 1.46
CA ASN A 31 -10.88 9.68 2.49
C ASN A 31 -12.25 8.99 2.46
N ILE A 32 -12.60 8.25 1.39
CA ILE A 32 -13.81 7.43 1.36
C ILE A 32 -13.55 5.96 1.70
N LEU A 33 -12.28 5.54 1.78
CA LEU A 33 -11.94 4.19 2.18
C LEU A 33 -12.23 4.02 3.68
N PRO A 34 -12.89 2.92 4.08
CA PRO A 34 -13.08 2.61 5.49
C PRO A 34 -11.75 2.16 6.13
N THR A 35 -11.73 2.07 7.45
CA THR A 35 -10.62 1.43 8.16
C THR A 35 -10.59 -0.05 7.82
N ASP A 36 -9.41 -0.69 7.91
CA ASP A 36 -9.26 -2.11 7.67
C ASP A 36 -10.28 -2.93 8.47
N SER A 37 -10.43 -2.66 9.78
CA SER A 37 -11.37 -3.33 10.70
C SER A 37 -12.85 -3.27 10.29
N GLN A 38 -13.21 -2.34 9.40
CA GLN A 38 -14.56 -2.18 8.86
C GLN A 38 -14.74 -2.86 7.48
N GLN A 39 -13.64 -3.28 6.85
CA GLN A 39 -13.65 -4.03 5.59
C GLN A 39 -13.91 -5.53 5.83
N PRO A 40 -14.57 -6.22 4.90
CA PRO A 40 -14.61 -7.68 4.90
C PRO A 40 -13.22 -8.28 4.66
N GLU A 41 -13.08 -9.56 4.98
CA GLU A 41 -11.91 -10.34 4.57
C GLU A 41 -11.95 -10.60 3.06
N ILE A 42 -10.77 -10.63 2.43
CA ILE A 42 -10.65 -11.13 1.05
C ILE A 42 -10.68 -12.65 1.13
N LEU A 43 -11.68 -13.27 0.49
CA LEU A 43 -11.81 -14.72 0.49
C LEU A 43 -10.56 -15.38 -0.11
N GLU A 44 -10.13 -16.49 0.48
CA GLU A 44 -8.98 -17.27 0.04
C GLU A 44 -9.08 -17.70 -1.43
N SER A 45 -10.30 -17.99 -1.92
CA SER A 45 -10.56 -18.29 -3.32
C SER A 45 -10.24 -17.11 -4.25
N HIS A 46 -10.52 -15.87 -3.84
CA HIS A 46 -10.13 -14.68 -4.60
C HIS A 46 -8.61 -14.51 -4.62
N ILE A 47 -7.94 -14.74 -3.49
CA ILE A 47 -6.48 -14.65 -3.40
C ILE A 47 -5.82 -15.65 -4.37
N HIS A 48 -6.28 -16.90 -4.43
CA HIS A 48 -5.76 -17.91 -5.37
C HIS A 48 -6.03 -17.56 -6.84
N ASN A 49 -7.21 -17.06 -7.16
CA ASN A 49 -7.54 -16.63 -8.51
C ASN A 49 -6.68 -15.42 -8.95
N LEU A 50 -6.48 -14.46 -8.05
CA LEU A 50 -5.60 -13.32 -8.28
C LEU A 50 -4.15 -13.77 -8.46
N ALA A 51 -3.64 -14.70 -7.64
CA ALA A 51 -2.31 -15.28 -7.82
C ALA A 51 -2.13 -15.87 -9.22
N THR A 52 -3.15 -16.59 -9.72
CA THR A 52 -3.15 -17.14 -11.08
C THR A 52 -3.05 -16.05 -12.15
N ILE A 53 -3.79 -14.93 -12.00
CA ILE A 53 -3.72 -13.78 -12.91
C ILE A 53 -2.34 -13.13 -12.88
N PHE A 54 -1.76 -12.94 -11.70
CA PHE A 54 -0.44 -12.30 -11.54
C PHE A 54 0.68 -13.14 -12.16
N VAL A 55 0.76 -14.43 -11.83
CA VAL A 55 1.80 -15.32 -12.34
C VAL A 55 1.68 -15.54 -13.85
N ARG A 56 0.47 -15.76 -14.37
CA ARG A 56 0.24 -15.90 -15.82
C ARG A 56 0.75 -14.69 -16.62
N ASN A 57 0.67 -13.51 -16.03
CA ASN A 57 1.03 -12.25 -16.66
C ASN A 57 2.41 -11.71 -16.24
N ARG A 58 3.21 -12.48 -15.48
CA ARG A 58 4.56 -12.11 -15.00
C ARG A 58 4.58 -10.86 -14.11
N ALA A 59 3.53 -10.67 -13.32
CA ALA A 59 3.36 -9.51 -12.44
C ALA A 59 3.89 -9.74 -11.02
N GLU A 60 4.08 -11.00 -10.60
CA GLU A 60 4.26 -11.43 -9.21
C GLU A 60 5.54 -10.89 -8.54
N LYS A 61 6.54 -10.51 -9.33
CA LYS A 61 7.81 -9.94 -8.82
C LYS A 61 7.78 -8.43 -8.65
N ILE A 62 6.77 -7.77 -9.20
CA ILE A 62 6.69 -6.30 -9.28
C ILE A 62 5.47 -5.80 -8.51
N LEU A 63 4.37 -6.56 -8.57
CA LEU A 63 3.06 -6.16 -8.10
C LEU A 63 2.48 -7.22 -7.16
N GLY A 64 1.72 -6.76 -6.18
CA GLY A 64 0.94 -7.56 -5.24
C GLY A 64 -0.47 -7.00 -5.09
N ILE A 65 -1.19 -7.49 -4.09
CA ILE A 65 -2.50 -6.94 -3.72
C ILE A 65 -2.49 -6.44 -2.29
N HIS A 66 -3.35 -5.45 -2.03
CA HIS A 66 -3.57 -4.85 -0.72
C HIS A 66 -5.06 -4.79 -0.42
N LEU A 67 -5.45 -4.89 0.85
CA LEU A 67 -6.79 -4.58 1.30
C LEU A 67 -6.89 -3.05 1.34
N ALA A 68 -7.63 -2.43 0.43
CA ALA A 68 -7.70 -0.97 0.38
C ALA A 68 -8.38 -0.40 1.63
N HIS A 69 -7.67 0.46 2.35
CA HIS A 69 -8.16 1.08 3.58
C HIS A 69 -7.50 2.44 3.82
N ALA A 70 -8.08 3.20 4.74
CA ALA A 70 -7.49 4.43 5.27
C ALA A 70 -7.47 4.38 6.80
N HIS A 71 -6.54 5.13 7.40
CA HIS A 71 -6.33 5.14 8.85
C HIS A 71 -6.82 6.41 9.53
N PHE A 72 -6.88 7.50 8.77
CA PHE A 72 -7.28 8.84 9.21
C PHE A 72 -7.83 9.63 8.02
N ALA A 73 -8.33 10.84 8.23
CA ALA A 73 -8.70 11.72 7.14
C ALA A 73 -7.47 12.52 6.65
N ALA A 74 -7.12 12.38 5.38
CA ALA A 74 -6.09 13.19 4.74
C ALA A 74 -6.55 14.67 4.63
N PRO A 75 -5.77 15.64 5.17
CA PRO A 75 -6.07 17.06 5.07
C PRO A 75 -6.21 17.56 3.64
N GLU A 76 -6.90 18.68 3.45
CA GLU A 76 -6.98 19.33 2.14
C GLU A 76 -5.59 19.66 1.58
N GLN A 77 -5.46 19.63 0.25
CA GLN A 77 -4.21 19.93 -0.47
C GLN A 77 -3.04 19.01 -0.10
N THR A 78 -3.32 17.83 0.47
CA THR A 78 -2.32 16.80 0.75
C THR A 78 -2.64 15.50 0.02
N ALA A 79 -1.60 14.70 -0.21
CA ALA A 79 -1.69 13.30 -0.62
C ALA A 79 -0.85 12.44 0.33
N ILE A 80 -1.17 11.15 0.45
CA ILE A 80 -0.39 10.22 1.27
C ILE A 80 0.87 9.82 0.50
N LEU A 81 2.04 10.17 1.05
CA LEU A 81 3.33 9.88 0.44
C LEU A 81 4.21 9.10 1.42
N GLY A 82 4.67 7.93 0.97
CA GLY A 82 5.68 7.11 1.61
C GLY A 82 7.10 7.55 1.24
N VAL A 83 7.98 7.49 2.24
CA VAL A 83 9.43 7.66 2.09
C VAL A 83 10.12 6.52 2.82
N ASN A 84 11.09 5.87 2.17
CA ASN A 84 11.91 4.84 2.79
C ASN A 84 13.12 5.46 3.50
N TYR A 85 13.50 4.89 4.64
CA TYR A 85 14.68 5.26 5.41
C TYR A 85 15.49 4.01 5.73
N ASP A 86 16.81 4.13 5.68
CA ASP A 86 17.74 3.06 6.03
C ASP A 86 18.25 3.33 7.46
N GLN A 87 18.07 2.40 8.39
CA GLN A 87 18.54 2.38 9.81
C GLN A 87 17.54 2.86 10.91
N PRO A 88 16.60 2.01 11.35
CA PRO A 88 16.22 0.72 10.75
C PRO A 88 15.54 0.93 9.39
N TYR A 89 15.42 -0.13 8.59
CA TYR A 89 14.65 0.01 7.36
C TYR A 89 13.18 0.28 7.69
N CYS A 90 12.64 1.39 7.19
CA CYS A 90 11.21 1.66 7.36
C CYS A 90 10.64 2.42 6.17
N ARG A 91 9.34 2.24 5.95
CA ARG A 91 8.53 3.13 5.11
C ARG A 91 7.67 4.00 6.02
N TRP A 92 7.85 5.31 5.97
CA TRP A 92 6.99 6.26 6.68
C TRP A 92 6.07 6.97 5.69
N ALA A 93 4.77 6.67 5.76
CA ALA A 93 3.74 7.26 4.94
C ALA A 93 2.96 8.33 5.72
N ARG A 94 2.81 9.52 5.13
CA ARG A 94 2.12 10.64 5.78
C ARG A 94 1.48 11.59 4.78
N PRO A 95 0.50 12.41 5.21
CA PRO A 95 0.05 13.55 4.43
C PRO A 95 1.21 14.47 4.06
N THR A 96 1.39 14.70 2.77
CA THR A 96 2.37 15.62 2.21
C THR A 96 1.64 16.63 1.34
N VAL A 97 1.96 17.92 1.51
CA VAL A 97 1.38 19.01 0.71
C VAL A 97 1.67 18.75 -0.77
N ILE A 98 0.63 18.75 -1.60
CA ILE A 98 0.70 18.41 -3.04
C ILE A 98 1.75 19.25 -3.77
N GLN A 99 1.84 20.54 -3.44
CA GLN A 99 2.80 21.46 -4.04
C GLN A 99 4.28 21.12 -3.74
N ASN A 100 4.52 20.35 -2.68
CA ASN A 100 5.86 19.94 -2.26
C ASN A 100 6.26 18.57 -2.84
N VAL A 101 5.35 17.88 -3.53
CA VAL A 101 5.62 16.57 -4.13
C VAL A 101 6.38 16.75 -5.45
N ASP A 102 7.58 16.16 -5.56
CA ASP A 102 8.30 16.09 -6.83
C ASP A 102 7.68 15.02 -7.73
N LEU A 103 6.82 15.45 -8.67
CA LEU A 103 6.13 14.57 -9.61
C LEU A 103 7.07 13.75 -10.52
N ASN A 104 8.35 14.11 -10.62
CA ASN A 104 9.32 13.35 -11.40
C ASN A 104 10.02 12.25 -10.60
N ASN A 105 9.88 12.24 -9.28
CA ASN A 105 10.52 11.30 -8.37
C ASN A 105 9.51 10.67 -7.39
N VAL A 106 8.32 10.38 -7.91
CA VAL A 106 7.23 9.73 -7.18
C VAL A 106 6.46 8.83 -8.12
N HIS A 107 5.97 7.72 -7.60
CA HIS A 107 5.07 6.81 -8.31
C HIS A 107 3.89 6.43 -7.43
N GLY A 108 2.81 5.93 -8.04
CA GLY A 108 1.70 5.38 -7.28
C GLY A 108 2.14 4.10 -6.59
N HIS A 109 1.83 3.96 -5.32
CA HIS A 109 2.23 2.79 -4.52
C HIS A 109 1.10 1.78 -4.41
N ILE A 110 -0.11 2.25 -4.04
CA ILE A 110 -1.31 1.43 -3.97
C ILE A 110 -2.42 2.08 -4.80
N PHE A 111 -3.04 1.28 -5.66
CA PHE A 111 -4.05 1.69 -6.62
C PHE A 111 -5.36 0.95 -6.34
N VAL A 112 -6.49 1.64 -6.50
CA VAL A 112 -7.81 1.01 -6.54
C VAL A 112 -8.40 1.11 -7.93
N LEU A 113 -9.26 0.16 -8.28
CA LEU A 113 -10.04 0.23 -9.51
C LEU A 113 -11.29 1.10 -9.31
N THR A 114 -11.36 2.19 -10.05
CA THR A 114 -12.50 3.11 -10.12
C THR A 114 -13.21 3.00 -11.46
N ASP A 115 -14.32 3.71 -11.63
CA ASP A 115 -15.02 3.84 -12.93
C ASP A 115 -14.13 4.44 -14.04
N HIS A 116 -13.07 5.15 -13.66
CA HIS A 116 -12.10 5.76 -14.58
C HIS A 116 -10.84 4.91 -14.80
N GLY A 117 -10.79 3.71 -14.20
CA GLY A 117 -9.64 2.80 -14.24
C GLY A 117 -8.86 2.79 -12.93
N PHE A 118 -7.66 2.19 -12.96
CA PHE A 118 -6.79 2.16 -11.79
C PHE A 118 -6.30 3.56 -11.45
N HIS A 119 -6.46 3.94 -10.19
CA HIS A 119 -6.02 5.22 -9.67
C HIS A 119 -5.26 5.03 -8.35
N PRO A 120 -4.07 5.63 -8.19
CA PRO A 120 -3.35 5.58 -6.91
C PRO A 120 -4.11 6.33 -5.82
N TYR A 121 -4.10 5.79 -4.61
CA TYR A 121 -4.58 6.48 -3.39
C TYR A 121 -3.47 6.64 -2.35
N GLU A 122 -2.35 5.94 -2.52
CA GLU A 122 -1.09 6.17 -1.83
C GLU A 122 0.07 6.23 -2.83
N TYR A 123 1.08 7.03 -2.51
CA TYR A 123 2.28 7.22 -3.33
C TYR A 123 3.54 6.82 -2.58
N GLN A 124 4.60 6.58 -3.35
CA GLN A 124 5.94 6.29 -2.82
C GLN A 124 6.97 7.16 -3.54
N SER A 125 7.90 7.71 -2.77
CA SER A 125 9.04 8.45 -3.32
C SER A 125 10.01 7.49 -4.01
N GLY A 126 10.54 7.89 -5.16
CA GLY A 126 11.47 7.11 -5.96
C GLY A 126 10.95 6.78 -7.36
N ALA A 127 11.80 6.10 -8.13
CA ALA A 127 11.52 5.74 -9.51
C ALA A 127 10.33 4.78 -9.64
N VAL A 128 9.61 4.89 -10.77
CA VAL A 128 8.55 3.96 -11.13
C VAL A 128 9.14 2.55 -11.32
N PRO A 129 8.44 1.47 -10.92
CA PRO A 129 8.91 0.11 -11.15
C PRO A 129 9.07 -0.19 -12.65
N ASP A 130 10.03 -1.06 -13.00
CA ASP A 130 10.19 -1.55 -14.36
C ASP A 130 9.06 -2.54 -14.71
N LEU A 131 8.22 -2.16 -15.67
CA LEU A 131 7.09 -2.97 -16.14
C LEU A 131 7.38 -3.72 -17.44
N SER A 132 8.62 -3.70 -17.94
CA SER A 132 8.98 -4.27 -19.24
C SER A 132 8.71 -5.78 -19.37
N GLY A 133 8.70 -6.50 -18.24
CA GLY A 133 8.40 -7.93 -18.18
C GLY A 133 6.92 -8.29 -18.15
N LEU A 134 6.04 -7.31 -17.92
CA LEU A 134 4.60 -7.51 -17.70
C LEU A 134 3.88 -7.78 -19.03
N ASP A 135 2.95 -8.73 -19.02
CA ASP A 135 2.08 -8.95 -20.18
C ASP A 135 1.08 -7.80 -20.35
N ASN A 136 0.83 -7.38 -21.59
CA ASN A 136 -0.15 -6.33 -21.91
C ASN A 136 -1.59 -6.69 -21.50
N ALA A 137 -1.88 -7.99 -21.32
CA ALA A 137 -3.18 -8.47 -20.85
C ALA A 137 -3.39 -8.30 -19.33
N PHE A 138 -2.35 -8.00 -18.55
CA PHE A 138 -2.44 -7.96 -17.09
C PHE A 138 -3.52 -7.02 -16.55
N PHE A 139 -3.47 -5.74 -16.91
CA PHE A 139 -4.41 -4.75 -16.37
C PHE A 139 -5.86 -5.01 -16.80
N PRO A 140 -6.14 -5.37 -18.07
CA PRO A 140 -7.46 -5.86 -18.46
C PRO A 140 -7.93 -7.07 -17.66
N ASP A 141 -7.13 -8.13 -17.56
CA ASP A 141 -7.49 -9.36 -16.85
C ASP A 141 -7.80 -9.07 -15.38
N LEU A 142 -6.98 -8.25 -14.73
CA LEU A 142 -7.18 -7.84 -13.35
C LEU A 142 -8.45 -7.01 -13.19
N ALA A 143 -8.66 -6.01 -14.05
CA ALA A 143 -9.83 -5.14 -13.95
C ALA A 143 -11.14 -5.88 -14.20
N ASP A 144 -11.17 -6.79 -15.17
CA ASP A 144 -12.34 -7.64 -15.46
C ASP A 144 -12.63 -8.52 -14.25
N TYR A 145 -11.62 -9.19 -13.69
CA TYR A 145 -11.79 -10.01 -12.49
C TYR A 145 -12.33 -9.22 -11.30
N LEU A 146 -11.76 -8.05 -11.00
CA LEU A 146 -12.17 -7.22 -9.87
C LEU A 146 -13.62 -6.74 -10.03
N ASN A 147 -14.02 -6.30 -11.24
CA ASN A 147 -15.38 -5.86 -11.49
C ASN A 147 -16.40 -7.01 -11.44
N GLU A 148 -16.11 -8.13 -12.08
CA GLU A 148 -17.02 -9.30 -12.12
C GLU A 148 -17.30 -9.87 -10.72
N ASN A 149 -16.35 -9.71 -9.79
CA ASN A 149 -16.45 -10.23 -8.43
C ASN A 149 -16.79 -9.15 -7.38
N ASN A 150 -17.11 -7.91 -7.80
CA ASN A 150 -17.38 -6.78 -6.90
C ASN A 150 -16.25 -6.50 -5.89
N LEU A 151 -15.00 -6.63 -6.33
CA LEU A 151 -13.79 -6.40 -5.54
C LEU A 151 -13.15 -5.02 -5.81
N SER A 152 -13.71 -4.25 -6.73
CA SER A 152 -13.34 -2.86 -6.98
C SER A 152 -13.42 -2.05 -5.69
N MET A 153 -12.44 -1.17 -5.44
CA MET A 153 -12.28 -0.40 -4.19
C MET A 153 -12.02 -1.22 -2.90
N LEU A 154 -12.17 -2.55 -2.91
CA LEU A 154 -11.79 -3.43 -1.79
C LEU A 154 -10.37 -3.98 -1.96
N VAL A 155 -10.03 -4.46 -3.16
CA VAL A 155 -8.71 -5.00 -3.48
C VAL A 155 -7.92 -3.94 -4.23
N GLY A 156 -6.87 -3.45 -3.59
CA GLY A 156 -5.86 -2.59 -4.19
C GLY A 156 -4.79 -3.38 -4.91
N LEU A 157 -4.26 -2.83 -6.00
CA LEU A 157 -3.02 -3.24 -6.64
C LEU A 157 -1.86 -2.51 -5.94
N GLN A 158 -0.83 -3.22 -5.52
CA GLN A 158 0.31 -2.64 -4.81
C GLN A 158 1.62 -2.85 -5.59
N VAL A 159 2.49 -1.84 -5.61
CA VAL A 159 3.89 -2.00 -6.02
C VAL A 159 4.67 -2.64 -4.87
N ILE A 160 5.28 -3.80 -5.13
CA ILE A 160 6.03 -4.54 -4.11
C ILE A 160 7.40 -3.90 -3.94
N ASP A 161 7.75 -3.63 -2.68
CA ASP A 161 9.14 -3.37 -2.29
C ASP A 161 9.87 -4.72 -2.13
N PRO A 162 11.02 -4.95 -2.79
CA PRO A 162 11.75 -6.21 -2.66
C PRO A 162 12.27 -6.47 -1.24
N ASN A 163 12.40 -5.47 -0.37
CA ASN A 163 12.85 -5.64 1.01
C ASN A 163 12.15 -4.68 1.99
N PRO A 164 11.89 -5.10 3.25
CA PRO A 164 11.98 -6.44 3.81
C PRO A 164 10.66 -7.23 3.63
N ALA A 165 10.72 -8.54 3.91
CA ALA A 165 9.64 -9.48 3.61
C ALA A 165 8.49 -9.50 4.64
N HIS A 166 8.69 -8.96 5.85
CA HIS A 166 7.72 -9.03 6.95
C HIS A 166 7.53 -7.68 7.61
N MET A 167 6.76 -6.82 6.93
CA MET A 167 6.47 -5.48 7.41
C MET A 167 5.24 -5.45 8.32
N LEU A 168 5.40 -4.85 9.49
CA LEU A 168 4.33 -4.50 10.39
C LEU A 168 4.01 -3.02 10.25
N GLU A 169 2.78 -2.68 9.91
CA GLU A 169 2.31 -1.29 9.87
C GLU A 169 1.82 -0.85 11.26
N LEU A 170 2.42 0.22 11.77
CA LEU A 170 1.99 0.93 12.98
C LEU A 170 1.25 2.21 12.59
N VAL A 171 0.07 2.41 13.17
CA VAL A 171 -0.77 3.59 12.92
C VAL A 171 -0.37 4.74 13.86
N LEU A 172 -0.08 5.89 13.28
CA LEU A 172 0.24 7.14 13.99
C LEU A 172 -0.90 8.15 13.77
N PRO A 173 -1.02 9.22 14.59
CA PRO A 173 -2.12 10.18 14.46
C PRO A 173 -2.24 10.83 13.07
N GLN A 174 -1.14 10.98 12.33
CA GLN A 174 -1.12 11.60 10.99
C GLN A 174 -0.14 10.87 10.05
N GLY A 175 -0.08 9.55 10.15
CA GLY A 175 0.76 8.75 9.26
C GLY A 175 0.74 7.29 9.66
N THR A 176 1.47 6.50 8.90
CA THR A 176 1.77 5.10 9.24
C THR A 176 3.26 4.86 9.05
N VAL A 177 3.81 3.98 9.87
CA VAL A 177 5.19 3.53 9.72
C VAL A 177 5.20 2.01 9.59
N MET A 178 5.81 1.53 8.52
CA MET A 178 6.04 0.11 8.31
C MET A 178 7.50 -0.22 8.66
N LEU A 179 7.68 -1.19 9.54
CA LEU A 179 8.98 -1.65 10.05
C LEU A 179 9.04 -3.17 9.96
N ASP A 180 10.25 -3.72 9.84
CA ASP A 180 10.43 -5.16 9.96
C ASP A 180 10.07 -5.60 11.38
N ILE A 181 9.37 -6.72 11.52
CA ILE A 181 8.96 -7.24 12.83
C ILE A 181 10.16 -7.49 13.77
N SER A 182 11.35 -7.79 13.23
CA SER A 182 12.57 -7.98 14.01
C SER A 182 13.11 -6.70 14.65
N ASP A 183 12.73 -5.53 14.11
CA ASP A 183 13.08 -4.22 14.67
C ASP A 183 12.09 -3.77 15.76
N LEU A 184 11.01 -4.52 16.00
CA LEU A 184 9.93 -4.16 16.90
C LEU A 184 9.92 -4.99 18.20
N LYS A 185 9.66 -4.33 19.32
CA LYS A 185 9.50 -4.93 20.64
C LYS A 185 8.04 -4.86 21.08
N GLY A 186 7.46 -6.02 21.40
CA GLY A 186 6.13 -6.10 22.01
C GLY A 186 4.94 -5.84 21.08
N CYS A 187 5.18 -5.71 19.77
CA CYS A 187 4.14 -5.61 18.75
C CYS A 187 3.75 -7.01 18.24
N VAL A 188 2.45 -7.23 18.01
CA VAL A 188 1.89 -8.46 17.45
C VAL A 188 1.05 -8.14 16.20
N PRO A 189 1.12 -8.95 15.13
CA PRO A 189 0.23 -8.82 13.98
C PRO A 189 -1.24 -9.03 14.35
N THR A 190 -2.12 -8.20 13.80
CA THR A 190 -3.57 -8.23 14.07
C THR A 190 -4.41 -8.53 12.86
N ARG A 191 -3.99 -8.07 11.67
CA ARG A 191 -4.69 -8.32 10.42
C ARG A 191 -3.74 -8.30 9.24
N GLN A 192 -3.88 -9.25 8.33
CA GLN A 192 -3.19 -9.23 7.04
C GLN A 192 -3.85 -8.23 6.09
N THR A 193 -3.05 -7.31 5.56
CA THR A 193 -3.50 -6.27 4.64
C THR A 193 -2.78 -6.33 3.30
N GLY A 194 -1.62 -6.99 3.20
CA GLY A 194 -0.86 -7.12 1.95
C GLY A 194 -0.56 -8.59 1.60
N TRP A 195 -0.59 -8.90 0.30
CA TRP A 195 -0.24 -10.20 -0.25
C TRP A 195 0.73 -10.04 -1.43
N LYS A 196 1.77 -10.86 -1.41
CA LYS A 196 2.68 -11.09 -2.52
C LYS A 196 2.44 -12.47 -3.11
N PHE A 197 2.68 -12.61 -4.41
CA PHE A 197 2.57 -13.89 -5.11
C PHE A 197 3.95 -14.40 -5.51
N GLU A 198 4.09 -15.71 -5.57
CA GLU A 198 5.29 -16.38 -6.07
C GLU A 198 4.90 -17.49 -7.05
N SER A 199 5.87 -17.93 -7.84
CA SER A 199 5.71 -19.08 -8.73
C SER A 199 6.78 -20.12 -8.41
N GLU A 200 6.36 -21.36 -8.19
CA GLU A 200 7.23 -22.53 -8.08
C GLU A 200 6.88 -23.47 -9.23
N ASP A 201 7.85 -23.83 -10.07
CA ASP A 201 7.63 -24.61 -11.31
C ASP A 201 6.57 -24.04 -12.28
N SER A 202 6.38 -22.72 -12.28
CA SER A 202 5.34 -21.98 -13.04
C SER A 202 3.91 -22.17 -12.54
N GLU A 203 3.72 -22.84 -11.41
CA GLU A 203 2.44 -22.91 -10.72
C GLU A 203 2.32 -21.75 -9.72
N PRO A 204 1.18 -21.05 -9.67
CA PRO A 204 0.98 -19.95 -8.74
C PRO A 204 0.93 -20.46 -7.30
N ARG A 205 1.75 -19.84 -6.45
CA ARG A 205 1.75 -20.07 -5.00
C ARG A 205 1.43 -18.75 -4.30
N VAL A 206 0.44 -18.79 -3.41
CA VAL A 206 0.18 -17.68 -2.48
C VAL A 206 1.25 -17.73 -1.41
N CYS A 207 2.13 -16.74 -1.36
CA CYS A 207 3.22 -16.70 -0.39
C CYS A 207 2.98 -15.60 0.64
N GLN A 208 2.55 -16.04 1.83
CA GLN A 208 2.63 -15.41 3.16
C GLN A 208 2.10 -13.97 3.30
N ALA A 209 1.80 -13.56 4.53
CA ALA A 209 1.49 -12.17 4.80
C ALA A 209 2.70 -11.28 4.49
N ASN A 210 2.56 -10.40 3.51
CA ASN A 210 3.60 -9.41 3.17
C ASN A 210 3.52 -8.22 4.14
N GLU A 211 2.29 -7.81 4.44
CA GLU A 211 2.00 -6.69 5.33
C GLU A 211 0.89 -7.07 6.30
N THR A 212 1.11 -6.74 7.56
CA THR A 212 0.12 -6.89 8.62
C THR A 212 0.03 -5.61 9.44
N HIS A 213 -1.15 -5.29 9.95
CA HIS A 213 -1.28 -4.30 11.01
C HIS A 213 -0.74 -4.86 12.31
N GLY A 214 -0.09 -4.02 13.11
CA GLY A 214 0.43 -4.37 14.42
C GLY A 214 -0.28 -3.66 15.56
N GLN A 215 -0.43 -4.35 16.69
CA GLN A 215 -0.78 -3.73 17.98
C GLN A 215 0.24 -4.11 19.04
N THR A 216 0.47 -3.23 20.02
CA THR A 216 1.19 -3.64 21.24
C THR A 216 0.28 -4.50 22.13
N ALA A 217 0.83 -5.22 23.11
CA ALA A 217 0.04 -5.98 24.10
C ALA A 217 -0.97 -5.14 24.91
N ILE A 218 -0.97 -3.81 24.76
CA ILE A 218 -1.82 -2.84 25.47
C ILE A 218 -2.87 -2.22 24.52
N GLY A 219 -2.96 -2.64 23.26
CA GLY A 219 -4.02 -2.28 22.30
C GLY A 219 -3.73 -1.04 21.45
N HIS A 220 -4.79 -0.53 20.78
CA HIS A 220 -4.82 0.75 20.03
C HIS A 220 -4.62 1.96 20.98
N GLU A 221 -3.49 2.06 21.67
CA GLU A 221 -3.19 3.28 22.41
C GLU A 221 -2.72 4.34 21.43
N ILE A 222 -3.69 5.19 21.05
CA ILE A 222 -3.46 6.58 20.66
C ILE A 222 -2.34 7.11 21.55
N TYR A 223 -1.20 7.45 20.94
CA TYR A 223 -0.07 8.12 21.56
C TYR A 223 -0.52 9.45 22.17
N ASN A 224 -1.18 9.41 23.34
CA ASN A 224 -1.29 10.51 24.29
C ASN A 224 -2.17 10.17 25.50
N LYS A 225 -1.51 9.93 26.64
CA LYS A 225 -2.14 10.00 27.96
C LYS A 225 -2.09 11.44 28.51
N GLY A 226 -2.57 12.41 27.72
CA GLY A 226 -2.75 13.80 28.17
C GLY A 226 -1.58 14.77 28.00
N ASP A 227 -0.48 14.37 27.35
CA ASP A 227 0.63 15.26 26.99
C ASP A 227 0.41 15.91 25.61
N PRO A 228 1.11 16.99 25.23
CA PRO A 228 1.09 17.47 23.85
C PRO A 228 1.63 16.37 22.94
N HIS A 229 0.95 16.08 21.82
CA HIS A 229 1.41 15.07 20.86
C HIS A 229 2.87 15.34 20.48
N PRO A 230 3.74 14.31 20.43
CA PRO A 230 5.08 14.49 19.92
C PRO A 230 5.00 15.06 18.51
N ARG A 231 5.80 16.09 18.21
CA ARG A 231 5.88 16.66 16.86
C ARG A 231 6.63 15.67 15.98
N LEU A 232 5.89 14.84 15.25
CA LEU A 232 6.43 13.90 14.26
C LEU A 232 6.67 14.61 12.92
N GLU A 233 7.54 15.64 12.92
CA GLU A 233 7.81 16.45 11.71
C GLU A 233 8.90 15.82 10.84
N THR A 234 9.87 15.16 11.46
CA THR A 234 11.00 14.50 10.82
C THR A 234 11.07 13.01 11.15
N PHE A 235 11.82 12.25 10.35
CA PHE A 235 12.11 10.85 10.67
C PHE A 235 12.86 10.69 12.00
N GLN A 236 13.69 11.67 12.40
CA GLN A 236 14.38 11.62 13.69
C GLN A 236 13.39 11.76 14.85
N ASP A 237 12.37 12.60 14.71
CA ASP A 237 11.31 12.71 15.72
C ASP A 237 10.52 11.41 15.84
N LEU A 238 10.18 10.79 14.71
CA LEU A 238 9.53 9.47 14.67
C LEU A 238 10.39 8.41 15.36
N LYS A 239 11.65 8.29 14.96
CA LYS A 239 12.58 7.32 15.54
C LYS A 239 12.71 7.53 17.05
N HIS A 240 12.88 8.77 17.50
CA HIS A 240 12.97 9.11 18.90
C HIS A 240 11.72 8.69 19.67
N ALA A 241 10.53 9.02 19.16
CA ALA A 241 9.26 8.65 19.79
C ALA A 241 9.07 7.12 19.89
N LEU A 242 9.45 6.36 18.86
CA LEU A 242 9.37 4.89 18.89
C LEU A 242 10.35 4.27 19.90
N VAL A 243 11.52 4.86 20.08
CA VAL A 243 12.51 4.43 21.08
C VAL A 243 12.03 4.77 22.50
N GLU A 244 11.54 5.99 22.73
CA GLU A 244 10.99 6.42 24.02
C GLU A 244 9.79 5.56 24.46
N ALA A 245 8.97 5.13 23.49
CA ALA A 245 7.86 4.20 23.73
C ALA A 245 8.29 2.74 23.93
N GLU A 246 9.59 2.43 23.87
CA GLU A 246 10.16 1.08 23.88
C GLU A 246 9.60 0.15 22.78
N ILE A 247 9.18 0.72 21.65
CA ILE A 247 8.64 -0.03 20.51
C ILE A 247 9.77 -0.43 19.56
N LEU A 248 10.75 0.46 19.34
CA LEU A 248 11.87 0.19 18.45
C LEU A 248 13.06 -0.40 19.23
N CYS A 249 13.62 -1.50 18.72
CA CYS A 249 14.89 -2.06 19.18
C CYS A 249 16.05 -1.13 18.80
N VAL A 250 16.84 -0.67 19.80
CA VAL A 250 18.01 0.22 19.60
C VAL A 250 19.30 -0.58 19.54
#